data_AF-A0AAV4SFL8-F1
#
_entry.id   AF-A0AAV4SFL8-F1
#
_cell.length_a   1.000
_cell.length_b   1.000
_cell.length_c   1.000
_cell.angle_alpha   90.00
_cell.angle_beta   90.00
_cell.angle_gamma   90.00
#
_symmetry.space_group_name_H-M   'P 1'
#
loop_
_entity.id
_entity.type
_entity.pdbx_description
1 polymer ?
#
loop_
_entity_poly.entity_id
_entity_poly.type
_entity_poly.pdbx_seq_one_letter_code
_entity_poly.pdbx_strand_id
1 'polypeptide(L)'
;MRTGQFKKTEWEQVDRMLRKEIKTTLSIPDGSANEYLYGHRKHGCIGIPIASEESDLNLVDTAFKLLTSKDECVQQLAVSHLIRTVRQRLHAEPSDADLGDFMSGDIEGRFATSTNKLSNTWTVARSASRRLNIEWTFVDGVPRLGFEDLVLKPHQRRRILHSIRDRLRTNRSLSLQNKTTKVNP
;
A
#
# COMPACT_ATOMS: atom_id res chain seq x y z
N MET A 1 5.36 -11.49 3.24
CA MET A 1 4.80 -10.16 2.89
C MET A 1 5.73 -9.01 3.30
N ARG A 2 6.04 -8.83 4.59
CA ARG A 2 6.84 -7.67 5.09
C ARG A 2 8.22 -7.48 4.47
N THR A 3 8.90 -8.56 4.14
CA THR A 3 10.25 -8.55 3.55
C THR A 3 10.26 -8.45 2.03
N GLY A 4 9.10 -8.44 1.37
CA GLY A 4 9.02 -8.39 -0.09
C GLY A 4 9.67 -9.56 -0.84
N GLN A 5 9.91 -10.69 -0.16
CA GLN A 5 10.56 -11.88 -0.75
C GLN A 5 9.81 -12.45 -1.96
N PHE A 6 8.49 -12.44 -1.91
CA PHE A 6 7.61 -12.90 -2.97
C PHE A 6 7.08 -11.71 -3.78
N LYS A 7 7.00 -11.88 -5.10
CA LYS A 7 6.44 -10.88 -6.01
C LYS A 7 4.94 -10.78 -5.82
N LYS A 8 4.38 -9.60 -6.12
CA LYS A 8 2.92 -9.39 -6.06
C LYS A 8 2.14 -10.39 -6.92
N THR A 9 2.66 -10.74 -8.09
CA THR A 9 2.05 -11.70 -9.02
C THR A 9 1.87 -13.10 -8.41
N GLU A 10 2.77 -13.51 -7.52
CA GLU A 10 2.66 -14.78 -6.82
C GLU A 10 1.52 -14.74 -5.80
N TRP A 11 1.37 -13.61 -5.08
CA TRP A 11 0.22 -13.41 -4.20
C TRP A 11 -1.11 -13.32 -4.95
N GLU A 12 -1.12 -12.71 -6.14
CA GLU A 12 -2.31 -12.66 -7.01
C GLU A 12 -2.73 -14.06 -7.50
N GLN A 13 -1.75 -14.95 -7.75
CA GLN A 13 -2.03 -16.35 -8.07
C GLN A 13 -2.65 -17.08 -6.89
N VAL A 14 -2.10 -16.89 -5.69
CA VAL A 14 -2.66 -17.43 -4.44
C VAL A 14 -4.10 -16.93 -4.23
N ASP A 15 -4.34 -15.62 -4.37
CA ASP A 15 -5.67 -15.02 -4.24
C ASP A 15 -6.68 -15.62 -5.25
N ARG A 16 -6.25 -15.86 -6.49
CA ARG A 16 -7.09 -16.46 -7.52
C ARG A 16 -7.48 -17.89 -7.20
N MET A 17 -6.52 -18.70 -6.74
CA MET A 17 -6.77 -20.10 -6.36
C MET A 17 -7.69 -20.17 -5.13
N LEU A 18 -7.37 -19.40 -4.08
CA LEU A 18 -8.15 -19.41 -2.84
C LEU A 18 -9.58 -18.89 -3.05
N ARG A 19 -9.79 -17.91 -3.93
CA ARG A 19 -11.13 -17.37 -4.18
C ARG A 19 -12.13 -18.44 -4.60
N LYS A 20 -11.72 -19.35 -5.48
CA LYS A 20 -12.58 -20.45 -5.95
C LYS A 20 -12.95 -21.36 -4.78
N GLU A 21 -11.96 -21.80 -4.01
CA GLU A 21 -12.18 -22.68 -2.86
C GLU A 21 -13.04 -22.03 -1.77
N ILE A 22 -12.84 -20.73 -1.51
CA ILE A 22 -13.65 -19.94 -0.58
C ILE A 22 -15.11 -19.91 -1.03
N LYS A 23 -15.36 -19.64 -2.31
CA LYS A 23 -16.73 -19.61 -2.85
C LYS A 23 -17.41 -20.97 -2.74
N THR A 24 -16.71 -22.05 -3.11
CA THR A 24 -17.20 -23.43 -2.95
C THR A 24 -17.53 -23.74 -1.50
N THR A 25 -16.62 -23.44 -0.57
CA THR A 25 -16.78 -23.70 0.87
C THR A 25 -18.00 -22.95 1.44
N LEU A 26 -18.23 -21.72 0.97
CA LEU A 26 -19.34 -20.89 1.42
C LEU A 26 -20.63 -21.12 0.62
N SER A 27 -20.63 -22.07 -0.33
CA SER A 27 -21.76 -22.33 -1.23
C SER A 27 -22.23 -21.09 -2.01
N ILE A 28 -21.26 -20.25 -2.42
CA ILE A 28 -21.50 -19.02 -3.19
C ILE A 28 -21.26 -19.31 -4.68
N PRO A 29 -22.16 -18.89 -5.58
CA PRO A 29 -21.95 -19.01 -7.03
C PRO A 29 -20.68 -18.31 -7.53
N ASP A 30 -20.06 -18.87 -8.58
CA ASP A 30 -18.87 -18.29 -9.20
C ASP A 30 -19.12 -16.88 -9.76
N GLY A 31 -20.35 -16.60 -10.19
CA GLY A 31 -20.78 -15.28 -10.67
C GLY A 31 -21.02 -14.23 -9.58
N SER A 32 -20.97 -14.59 -8.29
CA SER A 32 -21.22 -13.63 -7.21
C SER A 32 -20.14 -12.56 -7.11
N ALA A 33 -20.56 -11.36 -6.73
CA ALA A 33 -19.69 -10.20 -6.58
C ALA A 33 -18.54 -10.45 -5.60
N ASN A 34 -17.31 -10.27 -6.06
CA ASN A 34 -16.11 -10.48 -5.24
C ASN A 34 -16.01 -9.46 -4.09
N GLU A 35 -16.65 -8.30 -4.23
CA GLU A 35 -16.72 -7.29 -3.17
C GLU A 35 -17.39 -7.82 -1.90
N TYR A 36 -18.29 -8.81 -2.00
CA TYR A 36 -18.89 -9.47 -0.84
C TYR A 36 -17.86 -10.24 0.00
N LEU A 37 -16.91 -10.91 -0.65
CA LEU A 37 -15.86 -11.67 0.03
C LEU A 37 -14.88 -10.73 0.75
N TYR A 38 -14.48 -9.65 0.07
CA TYR A 38 -13.36 -8.80 0.50
C TYR A 38 -13.79 -7.49 1.20
N GLY A 39 -15.09 -7.19 1.22
CA GLY A 39 -15.65 -6.00 1.85
C GLY A 39 -15.60 -6.05 3.38
N HIS A 40 -15.93 -4.93 4.02
CA HIS A 40 -15.86 -4.78 5.47
C HIS A 40 -17.01 -5.52 6.22
N ARG A 41 -16.66 -6.23 7.30
CA ARG A 41 -17.61 -7.05 8.09
C ARG A 41 -18.79 -6.29 8.67
N LYS A 42 -18.59 -5.03 9.06
CA LYS A 42 -19.69 -4.17 9.59
C LYS A 42 -20.76 -3.84 8.55
N HIS A 43 -20.48 -4.02 7.26
CA HIS A 43 -21.43 -3.79 6.17
C HIS A 43 -22.02 -5.11 5.63
N GLY A 44 -21.94 -6.20 6.41
CA GLY A 44 -22.49 -7.51 6.03
C GLY A 44 -21.64 -8.31 5.04
N CYS A 45 -20.40 -7.87 4.76
CA CYS A 45 -19.44 -8.63 3.93
C CYS A 45 -18.62 -9.61 4.78
N ILE A 46 -17.85 -10.51 4.15
CA ILE A 46 -17.08 -11.54 4.88
C ILE A 46 -15.76 -11.00 5.46
N GLY A 47 -15.10 -10.06 4.77
CA GLY A 47 -13.86 -9.44 5.25
C GLY A 47 -12.61 -10.30 5.10
N ILE A 48 -12.58 -11.18 4.10
CA ILE A 48 -11.40 -11.96 3.74
C ILE A 48 -10.31 -11.00 3.23
N PRO A 49 -9.06 -11.06 3.73
CA PRO A 49 -7.97 -10.25 3.21
C PRO A 49 -7.56 -10.71 1.80
N ILE A 50 -7.14 -9.75 0.98
CA ILE A 50 -6.53 -10.02 -0.33
C ILE A 50 -5.01 -10.05 -0.12
N ALA A 51 -4.37 -11.20 -0.35
CA ALA A 51 -2.96 -11.40 -0.03
C ALA A 51 -2.03 -10.46 -0.81
N SER A 52 -2.34 -10.21 -2.08
CA SER A 52 -1.58 -9.29 -2.94
C SER A 52 -1.64 -7.84 -2.46
N GLU A 53 -2.80 -7.39 -1.98
CA GLU A 53 -2.99 -6.08 -1.36
C GLU A 53 -2.30 -5.99 0.00
N GLU A 54 -2.45 -7.02 0.85
CA GLU A 54 -1.78 -7.08 2.14
C GLU A 54 -0.26 -7.04 1.99
N SER A 55 0.28 -7.65 0.92
CA SER A 55 1.70 -7.55 0.62
C SER A 55 2.12 -6.09 0.39
N ASP A 56 1.38 -5.34 -0.42
CA ASP A 56 1.67 -3.93 -0.69
C ASP A 56 1.56 -3.08 0.58
N LEU A 57 0.50 -3.28 1.37
CA LEU A 57 0.30 -2.58 2.65
C LEU A 57 1.45 -2.85 3.62
N ASN A 58 1.95 -4.09 3.68
CA ASN A 58 3.06 -4.45 4.56
C ASN A 58 4.39 -3.82 4.12
N LEU A 59 4.62 -3.62 2.82
CA LEU A 59 5.83 -2.95 2.32
C LEU A 59 5.82 -1.46 2.71
N VAL A 60 4.68 -0.78 2.54
CA VAL A 60 4.50 0.62 2.95
C VAL A 60 4.62 0.76 4.48
N ASP A 61 3.95 -0.11 5.25
CA ASP A 61 4.03 -0.13 6.71
C ASP A 61 5.47 -0.31 7.22
N THR A 62 6.23 -1.20 6.58
CA THR A 62 7.62 -1.47 6.94
C THR A 62 8.50 -0.24 6.66
N ALA A 63 8.40 0.34 5.46
CA ALA A 63 9.15 1.55 5.11
C ALA A 63 8.84 2.71 6.06
N PHE A 64 7.56 2.93 6.38
CA PHE A 64 7.15 4.00 7.28
C PHE A 64 7.68 3.77 8.70
N LYS A 65 7.64 2.53 9.20
CA LYS A 65 8.16 2.18 10.53
C LYS A 65 9.67 2.29 10.66
N LEU A 66 10.42 2.11 9.57
CA LEU A 66 11.86 2.36 9.53
C LEU A 66 12.17 3.86 9.65
N LEU A 67 11.48 4.69 8.86
CA LEU A 67 11.65 6.15 8.89
C LEU A 67 11.12 6.80 10.18
N THR A 68 10.19 6.15 10.88
CA THR A 68 9.61 6.60 12.14
C THR A 68 10.01 5.71 13.32
N SER A 69 11.18 5.06 13.21
CA SER A 69 11.71 4.21 14.27
C SER A 69 11.86 5.01 15.58
N LYS A 70 11.71 4.34 16.72
CA LYS A 70 12.01 4.95 18.02
C LYS A 70 13.51 4.89 18.34
N ASP A 71 14.20 3.97 17.69
CA ASP A 71 15.65 3.85 17.75
C ASP A 71 16.24 4.86 16.76
N GLU A 72 16.94 5.85 17.31
CA GLU A 72 17.55 6.94 16.55
C GLU A 72 18.59 6.44 15.55
N CYS A 73 19.36 5.40 15.88
CA CYS A 73 20.36 4.83 14.99
C CYS A 73 19.68 4.21 13.77
N VAL A 74 18.62 3.42 13.98
CA VAL A 74 17.83 2.83 12.90
C VAL A 74 17.16 3.91 12.06
N GLN A 75 16.63 4.95 12.69
CA GLN A 75 15.97 6.05 11.99
C GLN A 75 16.96 6.81 11.09
N GLN A 76 18.11 7.22 11.63
CA GLN A 76 19.15 7.94 10.89
C GLN A 76 19.70 7.09 9.74
N LEU A 77 19.91 5.79 9.96
CA LEU A 77 20.34 4.87 8.92
C LEU A 77 19.27 4.71 7.82
N ALA A 78 18.00 4.63 8.19
CA ALA A 78 16.90 4.54 7.23
C ALA A 78 16.78 5.81 6.38
N VAL A 79 16.80 6.99 7.01
CA VAL A 79 16.73 8.29 6.32
C VAL A 79 17.93 8.48 5.39
N SER A 80 19.15 8.22 5.85
CA SER A 80 20.34 8.32 5.00
C SER A 80 20.32 7.33 3.83
N HIS A 81 19.81 6.11 4.04
CA HIS A 81 19.65 5.12 2.97
C HIS A 81 18.62 5.58 1.92
N LEU A 82 17.52 6.18 2.36
CA LEU A 82 16.49 6.75 1.47
C LEU A 82 17.08 7.90 0.66
N ILE A 83 17.68 8.89 1.32
CA ILE A 83 18.31 10.04 0.66
C ILE A 83 19.34 9.57 -0.37
N ARG A 84 20.20 8.59 -0.03
CA ARG A 84 21.16 8.02 -0.98
C ARG A 84 20.49 7.40 -2.19
N THR A 85 19.40 6.65 -1.99
CA THR A 85 18.64 6.02 -3.08
C THR A 85 18.03 7.07 -4.01
N VAL A 86 17.50 8.15 -3.44
CA VAL A 86 16.84 9.23 -4.18
C VAL A 86 17.87 10.11 -4.90
N ARG A 87 18.96 10.48 -4.23
CA ARG A 87 20.13 11.17 -4.80
C ARG A 87 20.72 10.43 -6.01
N GLN A 88 20.85 9.11 -5.92
CA GLN A 88 21.33 8.29 -7.04
C GLN A 88 20.44 8.35 -8.28
N ARG A 89 19.15 8.65 -8.13
CA ARG A 89 18.21 8.82 -9.26
C ARG A 89 18.14 10.25 -9.78
N LEU A 90 18.14 11.23 -8.89
CA LEU A 90 18.03 12.65 -9.26
C LEU A 90 19.35 13.26 -9.70
N HIS A 91 20.48 12.63 -9.36
CA HIS A 91 21.83 13.17 -9.52
C HIS A 91 22.03 14.54 -8.84
N ALA A 92 21.27 14.81 -7.77
CA ALA A 92 21.29 16.05 -6.99
C ALA A 92 20.91 15.77 -5.52
N GLU A 93 21.18 16.71 -4.62
CA GLU A 93 20.69 16.62 -3.24
C GLU A 93 19.16 16.71 -3.20
N PRO A 94 18.46 15.70 -2.64
CA PRO A 94 17.02 15.67 -2.64
C PRO A 94 16.42 16.55 -1.54
N SER A 95 15.39 17.29 -1.89
CA SER A 95 14.51 17.99 -0.94
C SER A 95 13.45 17.06 -0.35
N ASP A 96 12.75 17.51 0.70
CA ASP A 96 11.60 16.80 1.26
C ASP A 96 10.49 16.53 0.23
N ALA A 97 10.29 17.46 -0.72
CA ALA A 97 9.37 17.27 -1.84
C ALA A 97 9.83 16.12 -2.74
N ASP A 98 11.12 16.09 -3.12
CA ASP A 98 11.68 15.01 -3.95
C ASP A 98 11.56 13.63 -3.26
N LEU A 99 11.72 13.58 -1.92
CA LEU A 99 11.51 12.35 -1.15
C LEU A 99 10.05 11.90 -1.18
N GLY A 100 9.11 12.85 -1.06
CA GLY A 100 7.67 12.61 -1.13
C GLY A 100 7.24 12.08 -2.49
N ASP A 101 7.62 12.77 -3.56
CA ASP A 101 7.31 12.41 -4.95
C ASP A 101 7.88 11.02 -5.28
N PHE A 102 9.15 10.79 -4.90
CA PHE A 102 9.78 9.49 -5.05
C PHE A 102 9.00 8.37 -4.34
N MET A 103 8.63 8.55 -3.07
CA MET A 103 7.98 7.50 -2.27
C MET A 103 6.51 7.28 -2.63
N SER A 104 5.83 8.31 -3.13
CA SER A 104 4.48 8.23 -3.73
C SER A 104 4.50 7.46 -5.05
N GLY A 105 5.68 7.36 -5.67
CA GLY A 105 5.88 6.63 -6.90
C GLY A 105 5.55 7.42 -8.15
N ASP A 106 5.73 8.74 -8.07
CA ASP A 106 5.68 9.62 -9.23
C ASP A 106 6.60 9.08 -10.34
N ILE A 107 6.08 9.03 -11.55
CA ILE A 107 6.78 8.56 -12.76
C ILE A 107 6.97 9.68 -13.77
N GLU A 108 6.54 10.89 -13.45
CA GLU A 108 6.67 12.03 -14.34
C GLU A 108 7.99 12.77 -14.08
N GLY A 109 8.34 13.66 -15.03
CA GLY A 109 9.50 14.53 -14.92
C GLY A 109 10.80 13.83 -14.57
N ARG A 110 11.38 14.21 -13.42
CA ARG A 110 12.72 13.81 -12.97
C ARG A 110 12.85 12.32 -12.63
N PHE A 111 11.73 11.58 -12.53
CA PHE A 111 11.71 10.16 -12.19
C PHE A 111 11.29 9.23 -13.34
N ALA A 112 11.04 9.76 -14.54
CA ALA A 112 10.49 9.02 -15.68
C ALA A 112 11.44 7.98 -16.31
N THR A 113 12.75 8.21 -16.25
CA THR A 113 13.75 7.47 -17.05
C THR A 113 14.65 6.54 -16.25
N SER A 114 14.59 6.57 -14.92
CA SER A 114 15.50 5.79 -14.07
C SER A 114 14.87 4.46 -13.64
N THR A 115 15.01 3.44 -14.48
CA THR A 115 14.77 2.05 -14.08
C THR A 115 15.88 1.62 -13.11
N ASN A 116 15.53 1.38 -11.85
CA ASN A 116 16.52 0.91 -10.89
C ASN A 116 17.01 -0.48 -11.27
N LYS A 117 18.34 -0.62 -11.40
CA LYS A 117 18.99 -1.93 -11.56
C LYS A 117 18.91 -2.80 -10.30
N LEU A 118 18.70 -2.21 -9.12
CA LEU A 118 18.57 -2.93 -7.85
C LEU A 118 17.26 -2.63 -7.12
N SER A 119 16.60 -3.71 -6.69
CA SER A 119 15.48 -3.69 -5.76
C SER A 119 15.98 -3.47 -4.34
N ASN A 120 15.44 -2.47 -3.64
CA ASN A 120 15.66 -2.23 -2.22
C ASN A 120 14.34 -1.88 -1.52
N THR A 121 14.36 -1.76 -0.19
CA THR A 121 13.17 -1.47 0.63
C THR A 121 12.38 -0.26 0.14
N TRP A 122 13.06 0.80 -0.31
CA TRP A 122 12.42 2.03 -0.76
C TRP A 122 11.79 1.88 -2.15
N THR A 123 12.42 1.14 -3.06
CA THR A 123 11.87 0.93 -4.41
C THR A 123 10.66 0.02 -4.40
N VAL A 124 10.64 -0.99 -3.52
CA VAL A 124 9.47 -1.87 -3.36
C VAL A 124 8.34 -1.14 -2.65
N ALA A 125 8.64 -0.32 -1.64
CA ALA A 125 7.67 0.53 -0.98
C ALA A 125 7.09 1.56 -1.95
N ARG A 126 7.93 2.28 -2.71
CA ARG A 126 7.51 3.19 -3.80
C ARG A 126 6.52 2.53 -4.75
N SER A 127 6.85 1.33 -5.22
CA SER A 127 5.99 0.59 -6.17
C SER A 127 4.66 0.18 -5.52
N ALA A 128 4.67 -0.18 -4.24
CA ALA A 128 3.48 -0.48 -3.47
C ALA A 128 2.61 0.76 -3.21
N SER A 129 3.21 1.89 -2.82
CA SER A 129 2.52 3.18 -2.65
C SER A 129 1.78 3.57 -3.92
N ARG A 130 2.46 3.50 -5.08
CA ARG A 130 1.84 3.81 -6.38
C ARG A 130 0.64 2.93 -6.69
N ARG A 131 0.73 1.62 -6.42
CA ARG A 131 -0.37 0.67 -6.66
C ARG A 131 -1.55 0.90 -5.73
N LEU A 132 -1.29 1.38 -4.53
CA LEU A 132 -2.30 1.67 -3.52
C LEU A 132 -2.77 3.13 -3.56
N ASN A 133 -2.22 4.00 -4.42
CA ASN A 133 -2.45 5.45 -4.40
C ASN A 133 -2.20 6.07 -3.02
N ILE A 134 -1.09 5.69 -2.38
CA ILE A 134 -0.65 6.28 -1.11
C ILE A 134 0.34 7.41 -1.42
N GLU A 135 0.02 8.59 -0.92
CA GLU A 135 0.86 9.77 -1.04
C GLU A 135 1.80 9.88 0.17
N TRP A 136 3.05 10.17 -0.10
CA TRP A 136 4.07 10.43 0.91
C TRP A 136 4.40 11.91 0.91
N THR A 137 4.38 12.51 2.09
CA THR A 137 4.85 13.88 2.29
C THR A 137 5.89 13.91 3.41
N PHE A 138 6.91 14.73 3.23
CA PHE A 138 7.93 14.98 4.24
C PHE A 138 7.85 16.44 4.67
N VAL A 139 7.87 16.67 5.97
CA VAL A 139 7.88 18.01 6.57
C VAL A 139 8.97 18.02 7.62
N ASP A 140 10.03 18.78 7.37
CA ASP A 140 11.23 18.85 8.20
C ASP A 140 11.85 17.45 8.42
N GLY A 141 11.91 16.65 7.35
CA GLY A 141 12.40 15.26 7.38
C GLY A 141 11.44 14.25 8.02
N VAL A 142 10.25 14.67 8.47
CA VAL A 142 9.28 13.79 9.13
C VAL A 142 8.26 13.27 8.10
N PRO A 143 8.17 11.93 7.88
CA PRO A 143 7.25 11.37 6.90
C PRO A 143 5.80 11.36 7.40
N ARG A 144 4.86 11.56 6.47
CA ARG A 144 3.42 11.41 6.65
C ARG A 144 2.85 10.68 5.44
N LEU A 145 1.79 9.90 5.66
CA LEU A 145 1.07 9.21 4.58
C LEU A 145 -0.31 9.83 4.36
N GLY A 146 -0.60 10.23 3.14
CA GLY A 146 -1.94 10.52 2.65
C GLY A 146 -2.56 9.27 2.03
N PHE A 147 -3.82 8.99 2.35
CA PHE A 147 -4.61 7.98 1.67
C PHE A 147 -6.08 8.41 1.68
N GLU A 148 -6.60 8.82 0.53
CA GLU A 148 -7.94 9.42 0.39
C GLU A 148 -8.10 10.61 1.35
N ASP A 149 -9.01 10.53 2.32
CA ASP A 149 -9.26 11.54 3.35
C ASP A 149 -8.35 11.40 4.59
N LEU A 150 -7.53 10.35 4.66
CA LEU A 150 -6.71 10.04 5.81
C LEU A 150 -5.31 10.66 5.69
N VAL A 151 -4.87 11.32 6.76
CA VAL A 151 -3.47 11.72 6.94
C VAL A 151 -2.89 11.01 8.16
N LEU A 152 -1.93 10.12 7.94
CA LEU A 152 -1.31 9.29 8.95
C LEU A 152 0.06 9.85 9.34
N LYS A 153 0.22 10.19 10.62
CA LYS A 153 1.42 10.80 11.21
C LYS A 153 2.28 9.77 11.96
N PRO A 154 3.56 10.05 12.29
CA PRO A 154 4.46 9.11 12.97
C PRO A 154 3.91 8.50 14.26
N HIS A 155 3.22 9.28 15.09
CA HIS A 155 2.62 8.76 16.33
C HIS A 155 1.54 7.71 16.08
N GLN A 156 0.98 7.65 14.87
CA GLN A 156 -0.01 6.66 14.43
C GLN A 156 0.63 5.45 13.73
N ARG A 157 1.96 5.26 13.79
CA ARG A 157 2.69 4.16 13.11
C ARG A 157 2.14 2.75 13.34
N ARG A 158 1.46 2.50 14.46
CA ARG A 158 0.83 1.20 14.77
C ARG A 158 -0.50 0.98 14.03
N ARG A 159 -1.14 2.07 13.59
CA ARG A 159 -2.48 2.07 13.00
C ARG A 159 -2.48 2.12 11.48
N ILE A 160 -1.40 2.55 10.83
CA ILE A 160 -1.32 2.79 9.38
C ILE A 160 -1.94 1.66 8.57
N LEU A 161 -1.37 0.46 8.73
CA LEU A 161 -1.78 -0.72 8.01
C LEU A 161 -3.25 -1.08 8.29
N HIS A 162 -3.71 -0.90 9.54
CA HIS A 162 -5.11 -1.14 9.90
C HIS A 162 -6.05 -0.10 9.30
N SER A 163 -5.72 1.19 9.37
CA SER A 163 -6.54 2.29 8.89
C SER A 163 -6.74 2.23 7.37
N ILE A 164 -5.66 2.04 6.61
CA ILE A 164 -5.73 1.95 5.14
C ILE A 164 -6.50 0.69 4.72
N ARG A 165 -6.23 -0.46 5.35
CA ARG A 165 -6.99 -1.70 5.11
C ARG A 165 -8.48 -1.51 5.39
N ASP A 166 -8.83 -0.86 6.49
CA ASP A 166 -10.23 -0.64 6.88
C ASP A 166 -10.96 0.22 5.83
N ARG A 167 -10.29 1.26 5.33
CA ARG A 167 -10.81 2.11 4.26
C ARG A 167 -10.99 1.34 2.96
N LEU A 168 -9.99 0.58 2.50
CA LEU A 168 -10.09 -0.26 1.30
C LEU A 168 -11.26 -1.25 1.37
N ARG A 169 -11.46 -1.89 2.52
CA ARG A 169 -12.59 -2.80 2.76
C ARG A 169 -13.94 -2.07 2.76
N THR A 170 -13.98 -0.88 3.34
CA THR A 170 -15.19 -0.05 3.36
C THR A 170 -15.58 0.38 1.95
N ASN A 171 -14.61 0.81 1.13
CA ASN A 171 -14.85 1.21 -0.25
C ASN A 171 -15.39 0.06 -1.10
N ARG A 172 -14.92 -1.17 -0.87
CA ARG A 172 -15.49 -2.38 -1.50
C ARG A 172 -16.94 -2.63 -1.08
N SER A 173 -17.25 -2.49 0.21
CA SER A 173 -18.64 -2.63 0.69
C SER A 173 -19.58 -1.60 0.07
N LEU A 174 -19.15 -0.35 -0.03
CA LEU A 174 -19.93 0.71 -0.68
C LEU A 174 -20.12 0.41 -2.17
N SER A 175 -19.07 -0.06 -2.86
CA SER A 175 -19.17 -0.50 -4.26
C SER A 175 -20.19 -1.62 -4.43
N LEU A 176 -20.24 -2.60 -3.52
CA LEU A 176 -21.22 -3.69 -3.56
C LEU A 176 -22.66 -3.18 -3.40
N GLN A 177 -22.90 -2.30 -2.43
CA GLN A 177 -24.23 -1.71 -2.19
C GLN A 177 -24.70 -0.89 -3.41
N ASN A 178 -23.79 -0.14 -4.03
CA ASN A 178 -24.08 0.63 -5.23
C ASN A 178 -24.36 -0.24 -6.47
N LYS A 179 -23.88 -1.49 -6.50
CA LYS A 179 -24.26 -2.45 -7.55
C LYS A 179 -25.68 -2.97 -7.36
N THR A 180 -26.09 -3.21 -6.12
CA THR A 180 -27.45 -3.71 -5.83
C THR A 180 -28.55 -2.69 -6.14
N THR A 181 -28.27 -1.39 -6.01
CA THR A 181 -29.23 -0.32 -6.33
C THR A 181 -29.44 -0.08 -7.83
N LYS A 182 -28.52 -0.52 -8.69
CA LYS A 182 -28.62 -0.34 -10.15
C LYS A 182 -29.40 -1.45 -10.88
N VAL A 183 -29.82 -2.50 -10.18
CA VAL A 183 -30.49 -3.68 -10.78
C VAL A 183 -32.02 -3.55 -10.78
N ASN A 184 -32.59 -2.45 -10.28
CA ASN A 184 -34.03 -2.18 -10.37
C ASN A 184 -34.35 -1.13 -11.46
N PRO A 185 -34.71 -1.56 -12.68
CA PRO A 185 -35.77 -0.97 -13.49
C PRO A 185 -37.09 -1.74 -13.33
#